data_AF-A0A6M3M2D6-F1
#
_entry.id   AF-A0A6M3M2D6-F1
#
_cell.length_a   1.000
_cell.length_b   1.000
_cell.length_c   1.000
_cell.angle_alpha   90.00
_cell.angle_beta   90.00
_cell.angle_gamma   90.00
#
_symmetry.space_group_name_H-M   'P 1'
#
loop_
_entity.id
_entity.type
_entity.pdbx_description
1 polymer ?
#
loop_
_entity_poly.entity_id
_entity_poly.type
_entity_poly.pdbx_seq_one_letter_code
_entity_poly.pdbx_strand_id
1 'polypeptide(L)'
;MATAPTLIYCGGGNERFARIAVDAGFEYGARLPDTVYLPLHFADQDWKTPDRVAYMAALEKHKPHMATVLDWEREDQRDEVLDWAEEAAQHVEIVIIIPKVPGTIERLPRQVGGASVRLGYSVPTRYGGTFVPAWEFQGRPVHLLGGSPHGQMRLAHYLDMRSTDGNMAMLMATRYCQFWVPGTARQAKNKWWPTIREANRGIPVVGEDLIYDAFARSCRNIIAAWRRLWQAGY
;
A
#
# COMPACT_ATOMS: atom_id res chain seq x y z
N MET A 1 -14.82 18.98 -0.53
CA MET A 1 -13.68 18.68 -1.43
C MET A 1 -13.16 17.31 -1.08
N ALA A 2 -12.82 16.47 -2.06
CA ALA A 2 -12.25 15.16 -1.76
C ALA A 2 -10.85 15.35 -1.13
N THR A 3 -10.60 14.71 0.02
CA THR A 3 -9.30 14.72 0.71
C THR A 3 -8.29 13.92 -0.10
N ALA A 4 -7.05 14.43 -0.20
CA ALA A 4 -5.98 13.70 -0.88
C ALA A 4 -5.82 12.27 -0.32
N PRO A 5 -5.47 11.29 -1.15
CA PRO A 5 -5.35 9.92 -0.71
C PRO A 5 -4.19 9.75 0.28
N THR A 6 -4.37 8.88 1.27
CA THR A 6 -3.31 8.52 2.22
C THR A 6 -2.30 7.61 1.52
N LEU A 7 -1.03 8.02 1.53
CA LEU A 7 0.08 7.24 0.98
C LEU A 7 0.79 6.54 2.12
N ILE A 8 0.87 5.21 2.07
CA ILE A 8 1.42 4.40 3.14
C ILE A 8 2.68 3.70 2.65
N TYR A 9 3.78 3.86 3.38
CA TYR A 9 4.93 2.98 3.21
C TYR A 9 4.74 1.77 4.11
N CYS A 10 4.33 0.65 3.52
CA CYS A 10 4.16 -0.61 4.24
C CYS A 10 5.43 -1.46 4.13
N GLY A 11 6.33 -1.35 5.10
CA GLY A 11 7.64 -1.99 5.06
C GLY A 11 8.20 -2.32 6.44
N GLY A 12 8.81 -3.50 6.55
CA GLY A 12 9.49 -3.98 7.75
C GLY A 12 11.01 -4.12 7.57
N GLY A 13 11.68 -4.49 8.65
CA GLY A 13 13.10 -4.89 8.65
C GLY A 13 14.15 -3.76 8.61
N ASN A 14 13.76 -2.49 8.50
CA ASN A 14 14.71 -1.37 8.51
C ASN A 14 14.07 -0.05 8.96
N GLU A 15 14.40 0.41 10.18
CA GLU A 15 13.90 1.68 10.75
C GLU A 15 14.22 2.90 9.87
N ARG A 16 15.39 2.92 9.22
CA ARG A 16 15.84 4.08 8.45
C ARG A 16 14.98 4.31 7.22
N PHE A 17 14.53 3.25 6.54
CA PHE A 17 13.56 3.41 5.45
C PHE A 17 12.21 3.92 5.96
N ALA A 18 11.72 3.43 7.11
CA ALA A 18 10.49 3.93 7.70
C ALA A 18 10.57 5.44 7.98
N ARG A 19 11.66 5.89 8.61
CA ARG A 19 11.91 7.32 8.86
C ARG A 19 11.95 8.16 7.58
N ILE A 20 12.71 7.72 6.57
CA ILE A 20 12.80 8.44 5.28
C ILE A 20 11.42 8.58 4.62
N ALA A 21 10.58 7.55 4.68
CA ALA A 21 9.24 7.60 4.10
C ALA A 21 8.35 8.58 4.85
N VAL A 22 8.33 8.51 6.18
CA VAL A 22 7.54 9.41 7.04
C VAL A 22 7.99 10.87 6.88
N ASP A 23 9.29 11.13 6.89
CA ASP A 23 9.86 12.48 6.68
C ASP A 23 9.49 13.05 5.29
N ALA A 24 9.30 12.19 4.28
CA ALA A 24 8.85 12.62 2.97
C ALA A 24 7.34 12.96 2.95
N GLY A 25 6.56 12.40 3.89
CA GLY A 25 5.11 12.59 4.03
C GLY A 25 4.25 11.34 3.78
N PHE A 26 4.83 10.13 3.88
CA PHE A 26 4.03 8.89 3.95
C PHE A 26 3.56 8.64 5.38
N GLU A 27 2.44 7.95 5.51
CA GLU A 27 2.09 7.25 6.74
C GLU A 27 2.89 5.94 6.84
N TYR A 28 3.13 5.48 8.06
CA TYR A 28 3.86 4.22 8.28
C TYR A 28 2.93 3.02 8.36
N GLY A 29 3.25 1.97 7.60
CA GLY A 29 2.59 0.68 7.68
C GLY A 29 3.58 -0.46 7.88
N ALA A 30 3.09 -1.56 8.42
CA ALA A 30 3.86 -2.78 8.59
C ALA A 30 2.94 -3.99 8.52
N ARG A 31 3.52 -5.13 8.13
CA ARG A 31 2.87 -6.42 8.32
C ARG A 31 2.95 -6.80 9.80
N LEU A 32 1.85 -7.20 10.41
CA LEU A 32 1.84 -7.68 11.78
C LEU A 32 1.87 -9.21 11.81
N PRO A 33 2.53 -9.83 12.81
CA PRO A 33 3.14 -9.23 14.00
C PRO A 33 4.64 -8.87 13.86
N ASP A 34 5.12 -8.49 12.67
CA ASP A 34 6.53 -8.11 12.48
C ASP A 34 6.92 -6.86 13.34
N THR A 35 8.22 -6.58 13.42
CA THR A 35 8.73 -5.43 14.18
C THR A 35 8.22 -4.10 13.62
N VAL A 36 7.58 -3.31 14.50
CA VAL A 36 7.08 -1.95 14.25
C VAL A 36 8.10 -0.94 14.76
N TYR A 37 8.57 -0.03 13.89
CA TYR A 37 9.62 0.94 14.22
C TYR A 37 9.11 2.35 14.55
N LEU A 38 7.96 2.73 14.00
CA LEU A 38 7.34 4.06 14.15
C LEU A 38 5.85 3.87 14.50
N PRO A 39 5.13 4.93 14.95
CA PRO A 39 3.69 4.86 15.14
C PRO A 39 2.98 4.27 13.91
N LEU A 40 2.21 3.20 14.12
CA LEU A 40 1.64 2.41 13.04
C LEU A 40 0.33 3.04 12.58
N HIS A 41 0.23 3.38 11.31
CA HIS A 41 -1.01 3.87 10.70
C HIS A 41 -1.81 2.72 10.03
N PHE A 42 -1.10 1.80 9.39
CA PHE A 42 -1.67 0.69 8.62
C PHE A 42 -1.05 -0.64 9.02
N ALA A 43 -1.88 -1.61 9.39
CA ALA A 43 -1.47 -2.99 9.60
C ALA A 43 -1.88 -3.87 8.41
N ASP A 44 -0.92 -4.63 7.90
CA ASP A 44 -1.17 -5.67 6.92
C ASP A 44 -1.12 -7.06 7.58
N GLN A 45 -2.09 -7.91 7.30
CA GLN A 45 -2.10 -9.30 7.75
C GLN A 45 -1.23 -10.19 6.85
N ASP A 46 -0.60 -11.23 7.40
CA ASP A 46 0.16 -12.19 6.59
C ASP A 46 -0.76 -13.17 5.86
N TRP A 47 -1.23 -12.79 4.68
CA TRP A 47 -2.16 -13.62 3.89
C TRP A 47 -1.62 -15.00 3.52
N LYS A 48 -0.29 -15.21 3.53
CA LYS A 48 0.31 -16.52 3.19
C LYS A 48 0.26 -17.49 4.35
N THR A 49 0.33 -16.98 5.57
CA THR A 49 0.36 -17.78 6.79
C THR A 49 -0.38 -17.01 7.88
N PRO A 50 -1.71 -16.86 7.75
CA PRO A 50 -2.49 -16.01 8.65
C PRO A 50 -2.51 -16.61 10.05
N ASP A 51 -2.10 -15.82 11.03
CA ASP A 51 -2.22 -16.12 12.46
C ASP A 51 -3.13 -15.07 13.12
N ARG A 52 -4.42 -15.40 13.21
CA ARG A 52 -5.45 -14.51 13.75
C ARG A 52 -5.12 -14.05 15.16
N VAL A 53 -4.71 -14.97 16.04
CA VAL A 53 -4.50 -14.67 17.46
C VAL A 53 -3.33 -13.70 17.63
N ALA A 54 -2.20 -13.97 16.98
CA ALA A 54 -1.04 -13.07 17.05
C ALA A 54 -1.34 -11.71 16.38
N TYR A 55 -2.09 -11.72 15.27
CA TYR A 55 -2.46 -10.51 14.55
C TYR A 55 -3.37 -9.60 15.37
N MET A 56 -4.44 -10.13 15.97
CA MET A 56 -5.38 -9.33 16.78
C MET A 56 -4.71 -8.79 18.05
N ALA A 57 -3.87 -9.59 18.71
CA ALA A 57 -3.06 -9.11 19.83
C ALA A 57 -2.11 -7.96 19.42
N ALA A 58 -1.54 -8.03 18.21
CA ALA A 58 -0.71 -6.95 17.68
C ALA A 58 -1.54 -5.70 17.32
N LEU A 59 -2.75 -5.85 16.77
CA LEU A 59 -3.68 -4.74 16.56
C LEU A 59 -4.08 -4.07 17.87
N GLU A 60 -4.38 -4.86 18.90
CA GLU A 60 -4.69 -4.33 20.23
C GLU A 60 -3.53 -3.52 20.80
N LYS A 61 -2.30 -4.02 20.67
CA LYS A 61 -1.09 -3.36 21.15
C LYS A 61 -0.79 -2.07 20.41
N HIS A 62 -0.89 -2.08 19.08
CA HIS A 62 -0.41 -0.98 18.23
C HIS A 62 -1.49 0.03 17.83
N LYS A 63 -2.77 -0.33 17.95
CA LYS A 63 -3.95 0.50 17.63
C LYS A 63 -3.79 1.31 16.33
N PRO A 64 -3.50 0.66 15.18
CA PRO A 64 -3.37 1.39 13.92
C PRO A 64 -4.70 2.01 13.50
N HIS A 65 -4.64 3.06 12.68
CA HIS A 65 -5.85 3.69 12.14
C HIS A 65 -6.64 2.73 11.22
N MET A 66 -5.94 1.87 10.48
CA MET A 66 -6.53 0.91 9.56
C MET A 66 -5.80 -0.42 9.52
N ALA A 67 -6.52 -1.50 9.21
CA ALA A 67 -5.96 -2.84 9.11
C ALA A 67 -6.60 -3.66 7.99
N THR A 68 -5.83 -4.51 7.32
CA THR A 68 -6.38 -5.57 6.46
C THR A 68 -6.88 -6.74 7.29
N VAL A 69 -7.83 -7.50 6.74
CA VAL A 69 -8.26 -8.79 7.27
C VAL A 69 -8.04 -9.88 6.22
N LEU A 70 -8.39 -11.11 6.56
CA LEU A 70 -8.28 -12.27 5.68
C LEU A 70 -8.87 -11.95 4.29
N ASP A 71 -8.13 -12.32 3.24
CA ASP A 71 -8.58 -12.20 1.86
C ASP A 71 -9.81 -13.09 1.64
N TRP A 72 -10.85 -12.53 1.01
CA TRP A 72 -12.06 -13.29 0.69
C TRP A 72 -11.86 -14.04 -0.63
N GLU A 73 -11.16 -15.18 -0.55
CA GLU A 73 -10.73 -15.98 -1.70
C GLU A 73 -11.80 -16.93 -2.25
N ARG A 74 -12.73 -17.39 -1.41
CA ARG A 74 -13.79 -18.33 -1.78
C ARG A 74 -15.15 -17.88 -1.23
N GLU A 75 -16.24 -18.20 -1.92
CA GLU A 75 -17.59 -17.77 -1.53
C GLU A 75 -17.96 -18.17 -0.09
N ASP A 76 -17.55 -19.37 0.33
CA ASP A 76 -17.82 -19.95 1.65
C ASP A 76 -17.02 -19.30 2.80
N GLN A 77 -16.01 -18.48 2.50
CA GLN A 77 -15.21 -17.76 3.51
C GLN A 77 -15.84 -16.45 3.98
N ARG A 78 -17.02 -16.07 3.47
CA ARG A 78 -17.63 -14.77 3.79
C ARG A 78 -17.74 -14.54 5.29
N ASP A 79 -18.29 -15.51 6.00
CA ASP A 79 -18.56 -15.36 7.44
C ASP A 79 -17.25 -15.33 8.23
N GLU A 80 -16.25 -16.14 7.85
CA GLU A 80 -14.91 -16.09 8.44
C GLU A 80 -14.25 -14.71 8.26
N VAL A 81 -14.32 -14.12 7.06
CA VAL A 81 -13.77 -12.79 6.77
C VAL A 81 -14.49 -11.71 7.58
N LEU A 82 -15.81 -11.82 7.73
CA LEU A 82 -16.59 -10.89 8.55
C LEU A 82 -16.30 -11.05 10.05
N ASP A 83 -16.05 -12.26 10.52
CA ASP A 83 -15.64 -12.52 11.90
C ASP A 83 -14.27 -11.90 12.20
N TRP A 84 -13.31 -11.99 11.27
CA TRP A 84 -12.04 -11.26 11.38
C TRP A 84 -12.28 -9.74 11.41
N ALA A 85 -13.17 -9.25 10.56
CA ALA A 85 -13.48 -7.84 10.46
C ALA A 85 -14.11 -7.26 11.73
N GLU A 86 -15.03 -7.99 12.37
CA GLU A 86 -15.67 -7.59 13.62
C GLU A 86 -14.66 -7.52 14.77
N GLU A 87 -13.74 -8.47 14.86
CA GLU A 87 -12.69 -8.45 15.89
C GLU A 87 -11.68 -7.32 15.64
N ALA A 88 -11.20 -7.16 14.40
CA ALA A 88 -10.27 -6.09 14.04
C ALA A 88 -10.88 -4.69 14.28
N ALA A 89 -12.18 -4.53 14.01
CA ALA A 89 -12.90 -3.27 14.20
C ALA A 89 -12.87 -2.75 15.65
N GLN A 90 -12.60 -3.60 16.65
CA GLN A 90 -12.42 -3.17 18.04
C GLN A 90 -11.12 -2.38 18.25
N HIS A 91 -10.21 -2.36 17.27
CA HIS A 91 -8.86 -1.83 17.42
C HIS A 91 -8.50 -0.79 16.35
N VAL A 92 -9.33 -0.62 15.31
CA VAL A 92 -9.06 0.26 14.16
C VAL A 92 -10.31 1.05 13.75
N GLU A 93 -10.12 2.19 13.09
CA GLU A 93 -11.23 2.99 12.56
C GLU A 93 -11.70 2.49 11.18
N ILE A 94 -10.80 1.86 10.43
CA ILE A 94 -11.07 1.35 9.08
C ILE A 94 -10.60 -0.10 8.95
N VAL A 95 -11.54 -0.98 8.61
CA VAL A 95 -11.24 -2.36 8.24
C VAL A 95 -11.18 -2.47 6.72
N ILE A 96 -10.10 -3.08 6.22
CA ILE A 96 -9.87 -3.31 4.80
C ILE A 96 -10.20 -4.76 4.45
N ILE A 97 -11.32 -4.97 3.77
CA ILE A 97 -11.76 -6.28 3.28
C ILE A 97 -11.31 -6.44 1.82
N ILE A 98 -10.71 -7.58 1.49
CA ILE A 98 -10.05 -7.82 0.20
C ILE A 98 -10.85 -8.87 -0.60
N PRO A 99 -11.87 -8.47 -1.40
CA PRO A 99 -12.64 -9.41 -2.19
C PRO A 99 -11.81 -9.97 -3.35
N LYS A 100 -11.81 -11.30 -3.50
CA LYS A 100 -11.22 -12.00 -4.66
C LYS A 100 -12.23 -12.80 -5.48
N VAL A 101 -13.47 -12.90 -5.01
CA VAL A 101 -14.56 -13.59 -5.71
C VAL A 101 -15.43 -12.59 -6.49
N PRO A 102 -15.54 -12.68 -7.83
CA PRO A 102 -16.41 -11.80 -8.62
C PRO A 102 -17.89 -11.91 -8.24
N GLY A 103 -18.63 -10.80 -8.35
CA GLY A 103 -20.07 -10.74 -8.08
C GLY A 103 -20.47 -10.73 -6.60
N THR A 104 -19.51 -10.53 -5.70
CA THR A 104 -19.74 -10.66 -4.24
C THR A 104 -19.65 -9.36 -3.45
N ILE A 105 -19.12 -8.28 -4.03
CA ILE A 105 -18.85 -7.00 -3.33
C ILE A 105 -20.11 -6.39 -2.71
N GLU A 106 -21.26 -6.50 -3.38
CA GLU A 106 -22.55 -5.99 -2.89
C GLU A 106 -23.00 -6.65 -1.58
N ARG A 107 -22.51 -7.86 -1.27
CA ARG A 107 -22.82 -8.60 -0.05
C ARG A 107 -22.03 -8.12 1.17
N LEU A 108 -21.03 -7.24 0.98
CA LEU A 108 -20.19 -6.70 2.05
C LEU A 108 -20.82 -5.45 2.67
N PRO A 109 -20.86 -5.35 4.01
CA PRO A 109 -21.39 -4.17 4.67
C PRO A 109 -20.49 -2.94 4.43
N ARG A 110 -21.04 -1.75 4.72
CA ARG A 110 -20.26 -0.49 4.70
C ARG A 110 -19.55 -0.21 6.03
N GLN A 111 -19.98 -0.86 7.11
CA GLN A 111 -19.40 -0.76 8.45
C GLN A 111 -19.49 -2.13 9.14
N VAL A 112 -18.58 -2.38 10.07
CA VAL A 112 -18.48 -3.63 10.86
C VAL A 112 -17.86 -3.28 12.21
N GLY A 113 -18.41 -3.76 13.32
CA GLY A 113 -17.96 -3.40 14.68
C GLY A 113 -17.77 -1.91 14.97
N GLY A 114 -18.50 -1.02 14.28
CA GLY A 114 -18.35 0.44 14.37
C GLY A 114 -17.22 1.04 13.50
N ALA A 115 -16.36 0.22 12.90
CA ALA A 115 -15.35 0.65 11.94
C ALA A 115 -15.94 0.79 10.53
N SER A 116 -15.39 1.71 9.73
CA SER A 116 -15.74 1.84 8.31
C SER A 116 -15.09 0.74 7.47
N VAL A 117 -15.82 0.19 6.50
CA VAL A 117 -15.28 -0.79 5.55
C VAL A 117 -14.71 -0.07 4.33
N ARG A 118 -13.42 -0.31 4.07
CA ARG A 118 -12.73 0.05 2.82
C ARG A 118 -12.40 -1.23 2.05
N LEU A 119 -12.54 -1.21 0.74
CA LEU A 119 -12.25 -2.39 -0.07
C LEU A 119 -10.80 -2.39 -0.51
N GLY A 120 -10.09 -3.50 -0.27
CA GLY A 120 -8.74 -3.71 -0.77
C GLY A 120 -8.77 -4.15 -2.23
N TYR A 121 -8.04 -3.44 -3.09
CA TYR A 121 -7.84 -3.82 -4.49
C TYR A 121 -6.37 -4.09 -4.74
N SER A 122 -6.02 -5.36 -5.00
CA SER A 122 -4.63 -5.75 -5.30
C SER A 122 -4.20 -5.23 -6.66
N VAL A 123 -3.26 -4.28 -6.67
CA VAL A 123 -2.70 -3.71 -7.89
C VAL A 123 -2.00 -4.85 -8.65
N PRO A 124 -2.36 -5.14 -9.92
CA PRO A 124 -1.81 -6.28 -10.63
C PRO A 124 -0.29 -6.24 -10.71
N THR A 125 0.36 -7.32 -10.30
CA THR A 125 1.79 -7.58 -10.45
C THR A 125 2.01 -8.95 -11.09
N ARG A 126 3.27 -9.32 -11.32
CA ARG A 126 3.62 -10.69 -11.73
C ARG A 126 3.37 -11.74 -10.63
N TYR A 127 3.18 -11.32 -9.38
CA TYR A 127 3.14 -12.19 -8.20
C TYR A 127 1.75 -12.29 -7.55
N GLY A 128 0.79 -11.50 -8.03
CA GLY A 128 -0.55 -11.44 -7.46
C GLY A 128 -1.41 -10.35 -8.10
N GLY A 129 -2.72 -10.45 -7.90
CA GLY A 129 -3.73 -9.52 -8.39
C GLY A 129 -5.11 -9.93 -7.89
N THR A 130 -6.16 -9.28 -8.39
CA THR A 130 -7.54 -9.73 -8.21
C THR A 130 -8.14 -10.07 -9.56
N PHE A 131 -8.95 -11.14 -9.61
CA PHE A 131 -9.81 -11.44 -10.77
C PHE A 131 -11.12 -10.65 -10.71
N VAL A 132 -11.38 -9.96 -9.59
CA VAL A 132 -12.54 -9.09 -9.44
C VAL A 132 -12.32 -7.82 -10.27
N PRO A 133 -13.20 -7.55 -11.23
CA PRO A 133 -13.04 -6.42 -12.11
C PRO A 133 -13.27 -5.09 -11.37
N ALA A 134 -12.56 -4.03 -11.79
CA ALA A 134 -12.58 -2.73 -11.12
C ALA A 134 -13.98 -2.09 -11.03
N TRP A 135 -14.89 -2.39 -11.97
CA TRP A 135 -16.24 -1.83 -11.95
C TRP A 135 -17.09 -2.32 -10.77
N GLU A 136 -16.80 -3.49 -10.18
CA GLU A 136 -17.54 -3.97 -9.00
C GLU A 136 -17.25 -3.13 -7.74
N PHE A 137 -16.14 -2.36 -7.74
CA PHE A 137 -15.76 -1.49 -6.64
C PHE A 137 -16.39 -0.08 -6.75
N GLN A 138 -17.21 0.19 -7.77
CA GLN A 138 -17.84 1.50 -7.97
C GLN A 138 -18.68 1.91 -6.75
N GLY A 139 -18.54 3.17 -6.32
CA GLY A 139 -19.24 3.71 -5.15
C GLY A 139 -18.79 3.14 -3.78
N ARG A 140 -17.64 2.45 -3.75
CA ARG A 140 -17.00 1.95 -2.53
C ARG A 140 -15.63 2.62 -2.36
N PRO A 141 -15.25 3.06 -1.14
CA PRO A 141 -13.91 3.56 -0.91
C PRO A 141 -12.90 2.42 -1.07
N VAL A 142 -11.79 2.70 -1.74
CA VAL A 142 -10.78 1.69 -2.10
C VAL A 142 -9.42 1.98 -1.46
N HIS A 143 -8.78 0.93 -0.96
CA HIS A 143 -7.36 0.89 -0.64
C HIS A 143 -6.63 0.10 -1.74
N LEU A 144 -5.66 0.71 -2.43
CA LEU A 144 -4.85 0.00 -3.43
C LEU A 144 -3.67 -0.72 -2.75
N LEU A 145 -3.69 -2.04 -2.81
CA LEU A 145 -2.72 -2.92 -2.15
C LEU A 145 -1.48 -3.14 -3.03
N GLY A 146 -0.33 -2.71 -2.53
CA GLY A 146 0.98 -2.93 -3.15
C GLY A 146 1.11 -2.46 -4.61
N GLY A 147 1.93 -3.16 -5.39
CA GLY A 147 2.18 -2.85 -6.80
C GLY A 147 3.15 -1.68 -7.04
N SER A 148 3.17 -1.19 -8.29
CA SER A 148 4.03 -0.07 -8.69
C SER A 148 3.28 1.26 -8.60
N PRO A 149 3.96 2.40 -8.35
CA PRO A 149 3.30 3.71 -8.32
C PRO A 149 2.55 4.03 -9.63
N HIS A 150 3.10 3.67 -10.80
CA HIS A 150 2.37 3.83 -12.08
C HIS A 150 1.10 2.97 -12.15
N GLY A 151 1.13 1.75 -11.62
CA GLY A 151 -0.04 0.86 -11.57
C GLY A 151 -1.12 1.42 -10.65
N GLN A 152 -0.72 1.90 -9.47
CA GLN A 152 -1.62 2.52 -8.51
C GLN A 152 -2.28 3.78 -9.08
N MET A 153 -1.49 4.70 -9.64
CA MET A 153 -2.01 5.94 -10.23
C MET A 153 -2.93 5.68 -11.43
N ARG A 154 -2.66 4.64 -12.23
CA ARG A 154 -3.56 4.25 -13.31
C ARG A 154 -4.91 3.78 -12.80
N LEU A 155 -4.92 2.97 -11.74
CA LEU A 155 -6.14 2.44 -11.14
C LEU A 155 -6.96 3.51 -10.43
N ALA A 156 -6.31 4.57 -9.91
CA ALA A 156 -7.00 5.69 -9.29
C ALA A 156 -8.00 6.40 -10.22
N HIS A 157 -7.80 6.36 -11.54
CA HIS A 157 -8.77 6.90 -12.50
C HIS A 157 -10.07 6.09 -12.62
N TYR A 158 -10.10 4.86 -12.10
CA TYR A 158 -11.23 3.94 -12.24
C TYR A 158 -11.91 3.61 -10.91
N LEU A 159 -11.28 3.95 -9.79
CA LEU A 159 -11.66 3.52 -8.45
C LEU A 159 -11.75 4.74 -7.53
N ASP A 160 -12.68 4.73 -6.57
CA ASP A 160 -12.74 5.74 -5.51
C ASP A 160 -11.61 5.51 -4.50
N MET A 161 -10.38 5.79 -4.92
CA MET A 161 -9.17 5.49 -4.17
C MET A 161 -8.99 6.49 -3.03
N ARG A 162 -8.92 5.95 -1.81
CA ARG A 162 -8.74 6.72 -0.55
C ARG A 162 -7.38 6.53 0.08
N SER A 163 -6.72 5.42 -0.21
CA SER A 163 -5.39 5.12 0.31
C SER A 163 -4.67 4.11 -0.57
N THR A 164 -3.34 4.08 -0.49
CA THR A 164 -2.53 3.03 -1.12
C THR A 164 -1.30 2.74 -0.30
N ASP A 165 -0.88 1.47 -0.27
CA ASP A 165 0.35 1.05 0.36
C ASP A 165 1.35 0.43 -0.65
N GLY A 166 2.61 0.33 -0.22
CA GLY A 166 3.56 -0.58 -0.85
C GLY A 166 5.01 -0.35 -0.44
N ASN A 167 5.85 -1.30 -0.82
CA ASN A 167 7.29 -1.29 -0.55
C ASN A 167 8.16 -1.41 -1.82
N MET A 168 7.57 -1.33 -3.02
CA MET A 168 8.33 -1.52 -4.26
C MET A 168 9.49 -0.52 -4.38
N ALA A 169 9.33 0.72 -3.90
CA ALA A 169 10.42 1.69 -3.87
C ALA A 169 11.62 1.22 -3.02
N MET A 170 11.37 0.61 -1.87
CA MET A 170 12.41 0.02 -1.02
C MET A 170 13.06 -1.18 -1.72
N LEU A 171 12.26 -2.07 -2.33
CA LEU A 171 12.78 -3.20 -3.10
C LEU A 171 13.73 -2.73 -4.20
N MET A 172 13.33 -1.73 -4.98
CA MET A 172 14.13 -1.21 -6.10
C MET A 172 15.40 -0.50 -5.63
N ALA A 173 15.32 0.24 -4.53
CA ALA A 173 16.48 0.86 -3.91
C ALA A 173 17.48 -0.17 -3.38
N THR A 174 17.02 -1.16 -2.62
CA THR A 174 17.87 -2.16 -1.96
C THR A 174 18.50 -3.15 -2.95
N ARG A 175 17.73 -3.63 -3.94
CA ARG A 175 18.21 -4.64 -4.89
C ARG A 175 19.01 -4.06 -6.04
N TYR A 176 18.69 -2.83 -6.46
CA TYR A 176 19.19 -2.29 -7.72
C TYR A 176 19.76 -0.86 -7.62
N CYS A 177 19.71 -0.22 -6.45
CA CYS A 177 20.08 1.19 -6.29
C CYS A 177 19.34 2.09 -7.30
N GLN A 178 18.07 1.77 -7.52
CA GLN A 178 17.18 2.46 -8.45
C GLN A 178 16.12 3.25 -7.70
N PHE A 179 15.66 4.34 -8.31
CA PHE A 179 14.60 5.17 -7.75
C PHE A 179 13.49 5.41 -8.76
N TRP A 180 12.27 5.55 -8.27
CA TRP A 180 11.10 5.78 -9.11
C TRP A 180 11.10 7.18 -9.70
N VAL A 181 10.69 7.33 -10.96
CA VAL A 181 10.41 8.63 -11.59
C VAL A 181 8.99 8.68 -12.18
N PRO A 182 8.30 9.83 -12.11
CA PRO A 182 7.07 10.01 -12.86
C PRO A 182 7.38 10.01 -14.37
N GLY A 183 6.47 9.45 -15.17
CA GLY A 183 6.63 9.41 -16.62
C GLY A 183 7.65 8.37 -17.09
N THR A 184 8.64 8.78 -17.89
CA THR A 184 9.61 7.90 -18.57
C THR A 184 11.01 8.54 -18.56
N ALA A 185 11.98 7.92 -17.88
CA ALA A 185 13.40 8.22 -18.01
C ALA A 185 13.95 7.57 -19.29
N ARG A 186 13.95 8.32 -20.39
CA ARG A 186 14.36 7.82 -21.73
C ARG A 186 15.84 7.42 -21.79
N GLN A 187 16.66 7.98 -20.92
CA GLN A 187 18.09 7.73 -20.83
C GLN A 187 18.46 6.49 -20.00
N ALA A 188 17.49 5.85 -19.35
CA ALA A 188 17.73 4.74 -18.44
C ALA A 188 17.30 3.40 -19.03
N LYS A 189 17.99 2.32 -18.67
CA LYS A 189 17.61 0.95 -19.08
C LYS A 189 16.23 0.57 -18.56
N ASN A 190 15.95 0.92 -17.31
CA ASN A 190 14.61 0.83 -16.74
C ASN A 190 13.96 2.22 -16.77
N LYS A 191 13.03 2.41 -17.71
CA LYS A 191 12.39 3.70 -17.97
C LYS A 191 11.60 4.29 -16.79
N TRP A 192 11.25 3.51 -15.77
CA TRP A 192 10.55 3.99 -14.58
C TRP A 192 11.43 4.00 -13.33
N TRP A 193 12.56 3.30 -13.38
CA TRP A 193 13.46 3.09 -12.26
C TRP A 193 14.91 3.31 -12.68
N PRO A 194 15.31 4.55 -13.06
CA PRO A 194 16.71 4.84 -13.30
C PRO A 194 17.57 4.55 -12.07
N THR A 195 18.82 4.15 -12.30
CA THR A 195 19.86 4.21 -11.27
C THR A 195 20.27 5.66 -11.01
N ILE A 196 20.86 5.92 -9.83
CA ILE A 196 21.45 7.24 -9.53
C ILE A 196 22.50 7.63 -10.59
N ARG A 197 23.30 6.66 -11.05
CA ARG A 197 24.32 6.87 -12.09
C ARG A 197 23.71 7.29 -13.43
N GLU A 198 22.65 6.62 -13.89
CA GLU A 198 21.96 6.99 -15.14
C GLU A 198 21.35 8.39 -15.05
N ALA A 199 20.78 8.74 -13.89
CA ALA A 199 20.29 10.08 -13.63
C ALA A 199 21.40 11.15 -13.63
N ASN A 200 22.63 10.77 -13.26
CA ASN A 200 23.81 11.63 -13.26
C ASN A 200 24.65 11.52 -14.54
N ARG A 201 24.02 11.29 -15.69
CA ARG A 201 24.68 11.21 -17.02
C ARG A 201 25.84 10.22 -17.08
N GLY A 202 25.75 9.12 -16.32
CA GLY A 202 26.78 8.07 -16.29
C GLY A 202 27.92 8.32 -15.30
N ILE A 203 27.97 9.49 -14.65
CA ILE A 203 28.99 9.85 -13.66
C ILE A 203 28.73 9.06 -12.38
N PRO A 204 29.68 8.24 -11.91
CA PRO A 204 29.56 7.51 -10.66
C PRO A 204 29.29 8.46 -9.49
N VAL A 205 28.35 8.10 -8.62
CA VAL A 205 28.15 8.77 -7.35
C VAL A 205 28.74 7.86 -6.28
N VAL A 206 29.66 8.41 -5.48
CA VAL A 206 30.30 7.69 -4.38
C VAL A 206 29.60 8.07 -3.08
N GLY A 207 29.25 7.08 -2.26
CA GLY A 207 28.65 7.27 -0.96
C GLY A 207 28.21 5.94 -0.34
N GLU A 208 28.20 5.88 0.99
CA GLU A 208 27.86 4.66 1.74
C GLU A 208 26.35 4.39 1.79
N ASP A 209 25.53 5.39 1.45
CA ASP A 209 24.07 5.39 1.65
C ASP A 209 23.24 5.48 0.36
N LEU A 210 23.79 5.02 -0.76
CA LEU A 210 23.14 5.17 -2.08
C LEU A 210 21.75 4.50 -2.15
N ILE A 211 21.52 3.40 -1.42
CA ILE A 211 20.19 2.78 -1.33
C ILE A 211 19.19 3.69 -0.62
N TYR A 212 19.61 4.42 0.41
CA TYR A 212 18.76 5.34 1.14
C TYR A 212 18.48 6.60 0.31
N ASP A 213 19.45 7.11 -0.45
CA ASP A 213 19.22 8.21 -1.39
C ASP A 213 18.24 7.80 -2.50
N ALA A 214 18.41 6.61 -3.08
CA ALA A 214 17.50 6.10 -4.10
C ALA A 214 16.06 5.95 -3.57
N PHE A 215 15.91 5.42 -2.35
CA PHE A 215 14.61 5.33 -1.70
C PHE A 215 14.01 6.71 -1.42
N ALA A 216 14.79 7.65 -0.85
CA ALA A 216 14.33 9.00 -0.54
C ALA A 216 13.88 9.77 -1.78
N ARG A 217 14.59 9.62 -2.92
CA ARG A 217 14.17 10.17 -4.22
C ARG A 217 12.84 9.58 -4.68
N SER A 218 12.66 8.27 -4.51
CA SER A 218 11.39 7.60 -4.84
C SER A 218 10.25 8.18 -4.01
N CYS A 219 10.41 8.28 -2.69
CA CYS A 219 9.38 8.83 -1.81
C CYS A 219 8.95 10.25 -2.23
N ARG A 220 9.91 11.16 -2.44
CA ARG A 220 9.64 12.53 -2.90
C ARG A 220 8.91 12.55 -4.25
N ASN A 221 9.37 11.73 -5.19
CA ASN A 221 8.77 11.66 -6.52
C ASN A 221 7.34 11.12 -6.49
N ILE A 222 7.09 10.06 -5.72
CA ILE A 222 5.76 9.44 -5.58
C ILE A 222 4.78 10.43 -4.96
N ILE A 223 5.15 11.09 -3.86
CA ILE A 223 4.30 12.11 -3.23
C ILE A 223 4.01 13.26 -4.18
N ALA A 224 5.02 13.79 -4.87
CA ALA A 224 4.84 14.87 -5.82
C ALA A 224 3.91 14.46 -6.98
N ALA A 225 4.03 13.22 -7.47
CA ALA A 225 3.19 12.70 -8.54
C ALA A 225 1.73 12.54 -8.08
N TRP A 226 1.48 11.97 -6.90
CA TRP A 226 0.12 11.88 -6.34
C TRP A 226 -0.51 13.24 -6.08
N ARG A 227 0.25 14.22 -5.56
CA ARG A 227 -0.24 15.59 -5.38
C ARG A 227 -0.67 16.22 -6.71
N ARG A 228 0.15 16.06 -7.76
CA ARG A 228 -0.20 16.56 -9.11
C ARG A 228 -1.44 15.88 -9.66
N LEU A 229 -1.56 14.56 -9.48
CA LEU A 229 -2.73 13.79 -9.88
C LEU A 229 -3.99 14.34 -9.17
N TRP A 230 -3.94 14.48 -7.85
CA TRP A 230 -5.10 14.97 -7.10
C TRP A 230 -5.50 16.40 -7.47
N GLN A 231 -4.52 17.29 -7.67
CA GLN A 231 -4.76 18.69 -8.06
C GLN A 231 -5.37 18.82 -9.46
N ALA A 232 -5.12 17.86 -10.35
CA ALA A 232 -5.67 17.84 -11.70
C ALA A 232 -7.10 17.26 -11.76
N GLY A 233 -7.71 16.91 -10.62
CA GLY A 233 -9.10 16.46 -10.54
C GLY A 233 -9.31 15.04 -11.05
N TYR A 234 -8.31 14.19 -10.88
CA TYR A 234 -8.31 12.80 -11.31
C TYR A 234 -8.97 11.84 -10.33
#